data_AF-A0AAU0UMZ7-F1
#
_entry.id   AF-A0AAU0UMZ7-F1
#
_cell.length_a   1.000
_cell.length_b   1.000
_cell.length_c   1.000
_cell.angle_alpha   90.00
_cell.angle_beta   90.00
_cell.angle_gamma   90.00
#
_symmetry.space_group_name_H-M   'P 1'
#
loop_
_entity.id
_entity.type
_entity.pdbx_description
1 polymer ?
#
loop_
_entity_poly.entity_id
_entity_poly.type
_entity_poly.pdbx_seq_one_letter_code
_entity_poly.pdbx_strand_id
1 'polypeptide(L)'
;MMDAVSKGKTAVFDEKTTGCRGGAVGLGFGRYEPGFIEHFLSKGKGHQEGEHYKQTPQLAKQFIDGMPEINVPTRYVVLKPLEEVQANETPKANQKIPKH
;
A
#
# COMPACT_ATOMS: atom_id res chain seq x y z
N MET A 1 -7.51 4.57 -10.34
CA MET A 1 -7.79 3.24 -9.74
C MET A 1 -8.62 3.37 -8.48
N MET A 2 -8.12 4.02 -7.41
CA MET A 2 -8.89 4.22 -6.16
C MET A 2 -10.09 5.17 -6.30
N ASP A 3 -10.12 6.05 -7.30
CA ASP A 3 -11.27 6.93 -7.60
C ASP A 3 -12.58 6.15 -7.84
N ALA A 4 -12.51 4.97 -8.49
CA ALA A 4 -13.69 4.14 -8.69
C ALA A 4 -14.22 3.60 -7.35
N VAL A 5 -13.31 3.16 -6.47
CA VAL A 5 -13.63 2.66 -5.13
C VAL A 5 -14.25 3.76 -4.26
N SER A 6 -13.70 4.99 -4.29
CA SER A 6 -14.26 6.12 -3.55
C SER A 6 -15.66 6.53 -4.03
N LYS A 7 -16.05 6.13 -5.24
CA LYS A 7 -17.39 6.33 -5.82
C LYS A 7 -18.32 5.13 -5.61
N GLY A 8 -17.96 4.20 -4.73
CA GLY A 8 -18.76 3.02 -4.44
C GLY A 8 -18.78 1.98 -5.56
N LYS A 9 -17.77 1.97 -6.44
CA LYS A 9 -17.66 0.91 -7.46
C LYS A 9 -16.73 -0.19 -6.98
N THR A 10 -17.10 -1.43 -7.27
CA THR A 10 -16.22 -2.57 -7.09
C THR A 10 -15.00 -2.45 -8.03
N ALA A 11 -13.81 -2.66 -7.47
CA ALA A 11 -12.55 -2.68 -8.20
C ALA A 11 -11.73 -3.92 -7.84
N VAL A 12 -11.07 -4.50 -8.84
CA VAL A 12 -10.26 -5.71 -8.71
C VAL A 12 -8.83 -5.37 -9.07
N PHE A 13 -7.91 -5.83 -8.22
CA PHE A 13 -6.48 -5.58 -8.34
C PHE A 13 -5.75 -6.91 -8.38
N ASP A 14 -4.76 -7.03 -9.25
CA ASP A 14 -3.68 -8.02 -9.15
C ASP A 14 -2.32 -7.31 -9.08
N GLU A 15 -1.25 -8.07 -8.85
CA GLU A 15 0.12 -7.55 -8.79
C GLU A 15 0.50 -6.70 -10.03
N LYS A 16 0.03 -7.08 -11.22
CA LYS A 16 0.42 -6.48 -12.51
C LYS A 16 -0.39 -5.25 -12.89
N THR A 17 -1.55 -5.05 -12.27
CA THR A 17 -2.49 -3.97 -12.57
C THR A 17 -2.42 -2.80 -11.59
N THR A 18 -1.52 -2.87 -10.59
CA THR A 18 -1.26 -1.75 -9.69
C THR A 18 -0.50 -0.62 -10.41
N GLY A 19 -1.04 0.61 -10.35
CA GLY A 19 -0.50 1.75 -11.11
C GLY A 19 0.77 2.39 -10.54
N CYS A 20 1.17 2.04 -9.31
CA CYS A 20 2.40 2.50 -8.68
C CYS A 20 2.88 1.51 -7.62
N ARG A 21 4.17 1.56 -7.26
CA ARG A 21 4.74 0.66 -6.26
C ARG A 21 4.08 0.79 -4.89
N GLY A 22 3.69 2.00 -4.49
CA GLY A 22 2.98 2.20 -3.22
C GLY A 22 1.60 1.55 -3.19
N GLY A 23 0.88 1.52 -4.32
CA GLY A 23 -0.36 0.77 -4.46
C GLY A 23 -0.14 -0.74 -4.32
N ALA A 24 0.90 -1.28 -4.96
CA ALA A 24 1.27 -2.69 -4.84
C ALA A 24 1.55 -3.10 -3.39
N VAL A 25 2.40 -2.34 -2.69
CA VAL A 25 2.77 -2.59 -1.30
C VAL A 25 1.55 -2.45 -0.38
N GLY A 26 0.75 -1.40 -0.54
CA GLY A 26 -0.47 -1.19 0.26
C GLY A 26 -1.53 -2.30 0.09
N LEU A 27 -1.56 -2.93 -1.08
CA LEU A 27 -2.43 -4.07 -1.37
C LEU A 27 -1.81 -5.42 -0.99
N GLY A 28 -0.56 -5.47 -0.52
CA GLY A 28 0.12 -6.70 -0.10
C GLY A 28 0.70 -7.55 -1.24
N PHE A 29 0.94 -6.95 -2.41
CA PHE A 29 1.61 -7.59 -3.55
C PHE A 29 3.14 -7.42 -3.53
N GLY A 30 3.72 -7.08 -2.39
CA GLY A 30 5.17 -6.96 -2.22
C GLY A 30 5.59 -6.00 -1.12
N ARG A 31 6.89 -5.76 -1.02
CA ARG A 31 7.51 -4.84 -0.07
C ARG A 31 8.26 -3.72 -0.78
N TYR A 32 8.54 -2.65 -0.04
CA TYR A 32 9.49 -1.66 -0.49
C TYR A 32 10.91 -2.18 -0.28
N GLU A 33 11.72 -2.09 -1.34
CA GLU A 33 13.16 -2.37 -1.25
C GLU A 33 13.91 -1.05 -0.97
N PRO A 34 14.89 -1.04 -0.04
CA PRO A 34 15.73 0.12 0.20
C PRO A 34 16.51 0.57 -1.04
N GLY A 35 16.83 1.85 -1.11
CA GLY A 35 17.72 2.48 -2.09
C GLY A 35 17.09 3.69 -2.78
N PHE A 36 15.79 3.64 -3.06
CA PHE A 36 15.04 4.72 -3.68
C PHE A 36 14.00 5.31 -2.73
N ILE A 37 13.19 4.44 -2.13
CA ILE A 37 11.98 4.81 -1.40
C ILE A 37 12.25 5.69 -0.17
N GLU A 38 13.35 5.47 0.55
CA GLU A 38 13.70 6.26 1.73
C GLU A 38 14.11 7.69 1.37
N HIS A 39 14.68 7.87 0.18
CA HIS A 39 14.98 9.19 -0.37
C HIS A 39 13.70 9.84 -0.89
N PHE A 40 12.88 9.08 -1.63
CA PHE A 40 11.60 9.54 -2.15
C PHE A 40 10.66 10.01 -1.04
N LEU A 41 10.52 9.28 0.07
CA LEU A 41 9.66 9.69 1.20
C LEU A 41 10.28 10.79 2.08
N SER A 42 11.52 11.21 1.82
CA SER A 42 12.20 12.26 2.57
C SER A 42 12.54 13.47 1.70
N LYS A 43 13.81 13.86 1.60
CA LYS A 43 14.24 15.09 0.90
C LYS A 43 14.65 14.85 -0.57
N GLY A 44 14.52 13.62 -1.07
CA GLY A 44 15.00 13.25 -2.39
C GLY A 44 16.50 12.93 -2.44
N LYS A 45 17.03 12.76 -3.65
CA LYS A 45 18.44 12.45 -3.93
C LYS A 45 18.85 12.97 -5.32
N GLY A 46 19.94 13.74 -5.38
CA GLY A 46 20.42 14.31 -6.63
C GLY A 46 19.39 15.27 -7.24
N HIS A 47 18.93 14.99 -8.46
CA HIS A 47 17.92 15.79 -9.16
C HIS A 47 16.47 15.35 -8.91
N GLN A 48 16.25 14.36 -8.04
CA GLN A 48 14.92 13.88 -7.69
C GLN A 48 14.47 14.55 -6.39
N GLU A 49 13.37 15.31 -6.46
CA GLU A 49 12.69 15.89 -5.30
C GLU A 49 12.03 14.77 -4.47
N GLY A 50 12.01 14.95 -3.15
CA GLY A 50 11.30 14.05 -2.24
C GLY A 50 9.91 14.54 -1.88
N GLU A 51 9.12 13.68 -1.25
CA GLU A 51 7.75 13.96 -0.78
C GLU A 51 7.72 14.62 0.61
N HIS A 52 8.87 14.73 1.29
CA HIS A 52 9.04 15.35 2.62
C HIS A 52 8.14 14.79 3.74
N TYR A 53 7.63 13.56 3.61
CA TYR A 53 6.88 12.88 4.67
C TYR A 53 7.72 12.53 5.89
N LYS A 54 9.03 12.30 5.70
CA LYS A 54 10.00 11.99 6.75
C LYS A 54 11.19 12.93 6.65
N GLN A 55 11.67 13.41 7.80
CA GLN A 55 12.73 14.43 7.83
C GLN A 55 14.07 13.95 7.24
N THR A 56 14.39 12.66 7.35
CA THR A 56 15.63 12.08 6.83
C THR A 56 15.39 10.74 6.16
N PRO A 57 16.24 10.32 5.20
CA PRO A 57 16.18 8.97 4.64
C PRO A 57 16.28 7.87 5.70
N GLN A 58 17.04 8.09 6.77
CA GLN A 58 17.16 7.13 7.87
C GLN A 58 15.82 6.91 8.58
N LEU A 59 15.07 7.97 8.87
CA LEU A 59 13.73 7.88 9.45
C LEU A 59 12.73 7.22 8.48
N ALA A 60 12.85 7.51 7.18
CA ALA A 60 12.04 6.86 6.16
C ALA A 60 12.33 5.36 6.06
N LYS A 61 13.61 4.96 6.10
CA LYS A 61 14.00 3.56 6.11
C LYS A 61 13.46 2.83 7.35
N GLN A 62 13.60 3.41 8.53
CA GLN A 62 13.04 2.84 9.76
C GLN A 62 11.52 2.63 9.67
N PHE A 63 10.80 3.60 9.09
CA PHE A 63 9.37 3.48 8.85
C PHE A 63 9.05 2.29 7.92
N ILE A 64 9.80 2.14 6.82
CA ILE A 64 9.59 1.08 5.83
C ILE A 64 9.93 -0.30 6.40
N ASP A 65 11.05 -0.42 7.11
CA ASP A 65 11.49 -1.66 7.77
C ASP A 65 10.45 -2.11 8.82
N GLY A 66 9.79 -1.16 9.48
CA GLY A 66 8.74 -1.41 10.46
C GLY A 66 7.36 -1.72 9.86
N MET A 67 7.17 -1.63 8.54
CA MET A 67 5.88 -1.94 7.92
C MET A 67 5.55 -3.43 8.08
N PRO A 68 4.28 -3.78 8.38
CA PRO A 68 3.87 -5.16 8.52
C PRO A 68 4.08 -5.92 7.21
N GLU A 69 4.48 -7.19 7.32
CA GLU A 69 4.46 -8.08 6.17
C GLU A 69 3.02 -8.48 5.89
N ILE A 70 2.49 -8.03 4.76
CA ILE A 70 1.17 -8.44 4.27
C ILE A 70 1.42 -9.29 3.04
N ASN A 71 1.08 -10.57 3.13
CA ASN A 71 1.08 -11.49 2.01
C ASN A 71 -0.37 -11.81 1.63
N VAL A 72 -0.75 -11.46 0.40
CA VAL A 72 -2.04 -11.84 -0.15
C VAL A 72 -1.89 -13.22 -0.83
N PRO A 73 -2.47 -14.29 -0.27
CA PRO A 73 -2.31 -15.65 -0.83
C PRO A 73 -3.16 -15.87 -2.09
N THR A 74 -3.94 -14.86 -2.50
CA THR A 74 -4.83 -14.90 -3.64
C THR A 74 -4.30 -14.05 -4.78
N ARG A 75 -4.66 -14.42 -6.01
CA ARG A 75 -4.27 -13.64 -7.20
C ARG A 75 -4.87 -12.23 -7.21
N TYR A 76 -6.06 -12.07 -6.63
CA TYR A 76 -6.82 -10.83 -6.69
C TYR A 76 -7.14 -10.29 -5.29
N VAL A 77 -7.11 -8.97 -5.17
CA VAL A 77 -7.74 -8.20 -4.08
C VAL A 77 -8.96 -7.51 -4.66
N VAL A 78 -10.11 -7.72 -4.03
CA VAL A 78 -11.38 -7.11 -4.44
C VAL A 78 -11.77 -6.07 -3.40
N LEU A 79 -11.85 -4.81 -3.82
CA LEU A 79 -12.43 -3.73 -3.02
C LEU A 79 -13.88 -3.55 -3.48
N LYS A 80 -14.82 -3.79 -2.58
CA LYS A 80 -16.26 -3.80 -2.84
C LYS A 80 -16.98 -2.96 -1.79
N PRO A 81 -18.04 -2.21 -2.14
CA PRO A 81 -18.88 -1.51 -1.16
C PRO A 81 -19.40 -2.48 -0.09
N LEU A 82 -19.46 -2.01 1.15
CA LEU A 82 -19.88 -2.86 2.27
C LEU A 82 -21.31 -3.39 2.09
N GLU A 83 -22.20 -2.61 1.46
CA GLU A 83 -23.58 -3.00 1.15
C GLU A 83 -23.67 -4.15 0.13
N GLU A 84 -22.63 -4.37 -0.68
CA GLU A 84 -22.57 -5.46 -1.66
C GLU A 84 -21.88 -6.72 -1.10
N VAL A 85 -21.45 -6.70 0.17
CA VAL A 85 -20.91 -7.88 0.85
C VAL A 85 -22.04 -8.84 1.19
N GLN A 86 -21.93 -10.08 0.71
CA GLN A 86 -22.91 -11.12 0.97
C GLN A 86 -22.73 -11.70 2.37
N ALA A 87 -23.81 -12.23 2.97
CA ALA A 87 -23.76 -12.76 4.34
C ALA A 87 -22.77 -13.92 4.55
N ASN A 88 -22.42 -14.65 3.49
CA ASN A 88 -21.44 -15.73 3.49
C ASN A 88 -20.00 -15.27 3.20
N GLU A 89 -19.79 -13.99 2.90
CA GLU A 89 -18.46 -13.42 2.72
C GLU A 89 -17.96 -12.83 4.04
N THR A 90 -16.68 -13.04 4.33
CA THR A 90 -16.01 -12.36 5.44
C THR A 90 -15.04 -11.32 4.87
N PRO A 91 -15.35 -10.02 4.96
CA PRO A 91 -14.43 -8.97 4.56
C PRO A 91 -13.13 -9.10 5.35
N LYS A 92 -12.00 -9.19 4.64
CA LYS A 92 -10.68 -9.15 5.26
C LYS A 92 -10.21 -7.71 5.33
N ALA A 93 -10.14 -7.15 6.53
CA ALA A 93 -9.45 -5.89 6.77
C ALA A 93 -7.97 -6.19 7.08
N ASN A 94 -7.07 -5.48 6.41
CA ASN A 94 -5.64 -5.56 6.68
C ASN A 94 -5.32 -4.82 7.99
N GLN A 95 -5.73 -5.32 9.15
CA GLN A 95 -5.32 -4.75 10.43
C GLN A 95 -5.08 -5.81 11.51
N LYS A 96 -3.79 -6.05 11.78
CA LYS A 96 -3.25 -5.71 13.10
C LYS A 96 -2.23 -4.61 12.87
N ILE A 97 -2.64 -3.34 12.97
CA ILE A 97 -1.69 -2.24 13.11
C ILE A 97 -1.15 -2.37 14.54
N PRO A 98 0.14 -2.64 14.75
CA PRO A 98 0.72 -2.60 16.08
C PRO A 98 0.50 -1.18 16.62
N LYS A 99 -0.15 -1.05 17.78
CA LYS A 99 -0.12 0.20 18.53
C LYS A 99 1.32 0.39 18.97
N HIS A 100 2.03 1.34 18.37
CA HIS A 100 3.22 1.92 18.96
C HIS A 100 2.80 2.91 20.04
#